data_AF-A0A5J9TXR4-F1
#
_entry.id   AF-A0A5J9TXR4-F1
#
_cell.length_a   1.000
_cell.length_b   1.000
_cell.length_c   1.000
_cell.angle_alpha   90.00
_cell.angle_beta   90.00
_cell.angle_gamma   90.00
#
_symmetry.space_group_name_H-M   'P 1'
#
loop_
_entity.id
_entity.type
_entity.pdbx_description
1 polymer ?
#
loop_
_entity_poly.entity_id
_entity_poly.type
_entity_poly.pdbx_seq_one_letter_code
_entity_poly.pdbx_strand_id
1 'polypeptide(L)'
;MFFEANGRCLLEHYLIPKALHGCLPDDGRVQDVIAEGVDVYAVRPEALPFPDRQRRVSEFEPVIWGYFFASRPTAAAGPDAGGGGDGSDDDKRDVAVGGCWRRSGGEKAYVGEDGKVYAFRNRFAFHEPAVEGVGELTPWMMKEFRLDKSAPAFHDVTFHPSAKDMVILKIYHEPDIPEEEPDVHYYSTDDDCDENEEKEVTVGDVISIPVAKAI
;
A
#
# COMPACT_ATOMS: atom_id res chain seq x y z
N MET A 1 -16.27 -6.88 -17.24
CA MET A 1 -16.38 -6.03 -16.04
C MET A 1 -15.04 -6.09 -15.34
N PHE A 2 -14.37 -4.95 -15.14
CA PHE A 2 -13.07 -4.89 -14.47
C PHE A 2 -13.28 -4.64 -12.98
N PHE A 3 -12.38 -5.15 -12.14
CA PHE A 3 -12.40 -4.87 -10.72
C PHE A 3 -11.20 -4.00 -10.35
N GLU A 4 -11.46 -2.75 -9.96
CA GLU A 4 -10.44 -1.86 -9.41
C GLU A 4 -10.98 -1.22 -8.14
N ALA A 5 -10.60 -1.78 -6.99
CA ALA A 5 -10.97 -1.25 -5.68
C ALA A 5 -9.99 -0.16 -5.23
N ASN A 6 -10.55 0.90 -4.64
CA ASN A 6 -9.78 1.89 -3.90
C ASN A 6 -9.35 1.34 -2.52
N GLY A 7 -8.45 2.05 -1.84
CA GLY A 7 -7.88 1.58 -0.58
C GLY A 7 -8.91 1.36 0.53
N ARG A 8 -9.89 2.26 0.70
CA ARG A 8 -10.95 2.07 1.72
C ARG A 8 -11.79 0.83 1.42
N CYS A 9 -12.15 0.62 0.16
CA CYS A 9 -12.90 -0.56 -0.27
C CYS A 9 -12.16 -1.86 0.07
N LEU A 10 -10.83 -1.94 -0.19
CA LEU A 10 -10.01 -3.10 0.18
C LEU A 10 -10.00 -3.34 1.69
N LEU A 11 -9.92 -2.27 2.49
CA LEU A 11 -9.88 -2.38 3.93
C LEU A 11 -11.24 -2.83 4.50
N GLU A 12 -12.30 -2.11 4.16
CA GLU A 12 -13.63 -2.23 4.78
C GLU A 12 -14.39 -3.46 4.31
N HIS A 13 -14.24 -3.86 3.04
CA HIS A 13 -14.99 -4.98 2.47
C HIS A 13 -14.19 -6.28 2.34
N TYR A 14 -12.87 -6.23 2.48
CA TYR A 14 -12.02 -7.42 2.34
C TYR A 14 -11.14 -7.67 3.56
N LEU A 15 -10.23 -6.76 3.89
CA LEU A 15 -9.23 -7.02 4.94
C LEU A 15 -9.86 -7.11 6.33
N ILE A 16 -10.73 -6.17 6.71
CA ILE A 16 -11.43 -6.19 8.00
C ILE A 16 -12.28 -7.46 8.12
N PRO A 17 -13.22 -7.78 7.20
CA PRO A 17 -14.02 -8.99 7.30
C PRO A 17 -13.17 -10.27 7.39
N LYS A 18 -12.14 -10.41 6.55
CA LYS A 18 -11.24 -11.57 6.57
C LYS A 18 -10.46 -11.66 7.89
N ALA A 19 -9.99 -10.53 8.42
CA ALA A 19 -9.26 -10.49 9.67
C ALA A 19 -10.15 -10.81 10.89
N LEU A 20 -11.42 -10.42 10.86
CA LEU A 20 -12.36 -10.66 11.95
C LEU A 20 -12.94 -12.08 11.93
N HIS A 21 -13.26 -12.58 10.73
CA HIS A 21 -14.06 -13.80 10.58
C HIS A 21 -13.29 -14.98 9.97
N GLY A 22 -12.08 -14.75 9.43
CA GLY A 22 -11.31 -15.77 8.71
C GLY A 22 -11.82 -16.05 7.28
N CYS A 23 -12.99 -15.53 6.91
CA CYS A 23 -13.61 -15.65 5.60
C CYS A 23 -14.18 -14.30 5.13
N LEU A 24 -14.34 -14.17 3.82
CA LEU A 24 -15.10 -13.05 3.24
C LEU A 24 -16.60 -13.33 3.35
N PRO A 25 -17.45 -12.29 3.29
CA PRO A 25 -18.90 -12.48 3.20
C PRO A 25 -19.27 -13.35 1.99
N ASP A 26 -20.37 -14.10 2.10
CA ASP A 26 -20.88 -14.95 1.00
C ASP A 26 -21.74 -14.12 0.02
N ASP A 27 -21.19 -12.99 -0.42
CA ASP A 27 -21.74 -12.21 -1.51
C ASP A 27 -20.96 -12.54 -2.78
N GLY A 28 -21.63 -13.16 -3.77
CA GLY A 28 -21.01 -13.62 -5.03
C GLY A 28 -20.38 -12.52 -5.90
N ARG A 29 -20.25 -11.28 -5.40
CA ARG A 29 -19.51 -10.16 -5.98
C ARG A 29 -18.09 -10.02 -5.45
N VAL A 30 -17.79 -10.60 -4.29
CA VAL A 30 -16.53 -10.42 -3.53
C VAL A 30 -15.63 -11.64 -3.66
N GLN A 31 -16.21 -12.82 -3.90
CA GLN A 31 -15.46 -14.07 -4.12
C GLN A 31 -14.65 -14.03 -5.42
N ASP A 32 -13.46 -14.63 -5.37
CA ASP A 32 -12.49 -14.77 -6.48
C ASP A 32 -11.88 -13.46 -7.03
N VAL A 33 -11.98 -12.37 -6.27
CA VAL A 33 -11.40 -11.08 -6.65
C VAL A 33 -10.00 -10.88 -6.08
N ILE A 34 -9.75 -11.38 -4.87
CA ILE A 34 -8.44 -11.30 -4.22
C ILE A 34 -7.89 -12.72 -4.12
N ALA A 35 -6.72 -12.97 -4.70
CA ALA A 35 -6.10 -14.29 -4.68
C ALA A 35 -5.59 -14.64 -3.28
N GLU A 36 -5.83 -15.88 -2.85
CA GLU A 36 -5.34 -16.44 -1.59
C GLU A 36 -4.28 -17.52 -1.86
N GLY A 37 -3.37 -17.74 -0.90
CA GLY A 37 -2.37 -18.82 -0.98
C GLY A 37 -1.21 -18.58 -1.96
N VAL A 38 -1.08 -17.36 -2.49
CA VAL A 38 0.04 -16.96 -3.35
C VAL A 38 1.14 -16.37 -2.47
N ASP A 39 2.34 -16.94 -2.53
CA ASP A 39 3.53 -16.33 -1.91
C ASP A 39 4.10 -15.26 -2.84
N VAL A 40 3.61 -14.03 -2.67
CA VAL A 40 3.98 -12.88 -3.50
C VAL A 40 5.47 -12.53 -3.37
N TYR A 41 6.11 -12.88 -2.25
CA TYR A 41 7.53 -12.60 -2.03
C TYR A 41 8.43 -13.74 -2.55
N ALA A 42 7.88 -14.89 -2.94
CA ALA A 42 8.65 -15.99 -3.52
C ALA A 42 8.88 -15.85 -5.02
N VAL A 43 8.07 -15.06 -5.73
CA VAL A 43 8.08 -14.97 -7.20
C VAL A 43 8.25 -13.54 -7.69
N ARG A 44 8.80 -13.38 -8.90
CA ARG A 44 8.85 -12.09 -9.58
C ARG A 44 7.44 -11.62 -9.93
N PRO A 45 7.19 -10.30 -10.01
CA PRO A 45 5.85 -9.77 -10.30
C PRO A 45 5.28 -10.27 -11.64
N GLU A 46 6.10 -10.50 -12.67
CA GLU A 46 5.62 -11.00 -13.97
C GLU A 46 5.04 -12.42 -13.92
N ALA A 47 5.44 -13.20 -12.91
CA ALA A 47 5.01 -14.58 -12.72
C ALA A 47 3.77 -14.72 -11.82
N LEU A 48 3.26 -13.61 -11.28
CA LEU A 48 2.09 -13.63 -10.43
C LEU A 48 0.82 -13.98 -11.23
N PRO A 49 -0.13 -14.71 -10.64
CA PRO A 49 -1.35 -15.10 -11.31
C PRO A 49 -2.33 -13.92 -11.34
N PHE A 50 -2.26 -13.09 -12.38
CA PHE A 50 -3.21 -12.01 -12.63
C PHE A 50 -4.46 -12.55 -13.36
N PRO A 51 -5.66 -12.51 -12.75
CA PRO A 51 -6.91 -12.86 -13.42
C PRO A 51 -7.24 -11.92 -14.59
N ASP A 52 -7.91 -12.42 -15.63
CA ASP A 52 -8.31 -11.64 -16.81
C ASP A 52 -9.13 -10.37 -16.47
N ARG A 53 -9.88 -10.39 -15.36
CA ARG A 53 -10.69 -9.25 -14.88
C ARG A 53 -9.85 -8.09 -14.32
N GLN A 54 -8.55 -8.28 -14.19
CA GLN A 54 -7.59 -7.34 -13.61
C GLN A 54 -6.53 -6.92 -14.65
N ARG A 55 -6.91 -7.01 -15.93
CA ARG A 55 -6.13 -6.55 -17.06
C ARG A 55 -6.98 -5.65 -17.94
N ARG A 56 -6.50 -4.45 -18.22
CA ARG A 56 -7.07 -3.56 -19.24
C ARG A 56 -6.16 -3.58 -20.45
N VAL A 57 -6.68 -4.03 -21.58
CA VAL A 57 -5.97 -3.93 -22.86
C VAL A 57 -6.08 -2.48 -23.33
N SER A 58 -4.94 -1.78 -23.41
CA SER A 58 -4.81 -0.48 -24.08
C SER A 58 -4.19 -0.67 -25.46
N GLU A 59 -4.36 0.29 -26.35
CA GLU A 59 -3.70 0.31 -27.67
C GLU A 59 -2.18 0.44 -27.56
N PHE A 60 -1.67 0.96 -26.44
CA PHE A 60 -0.24 1.17 -26.19
C PHE A 60 0.35 0.02 -25.36
N GLU A 61 -0.07 -0.12 -24.09
CA GLU A 61 0.39 -1.20 -23.21
C GLU A 61 -0.72 -1.74 -22.31
N PRO A 62 -0.74 -3.05 -22.00
CA PRO A 62 -1.72 -3.60 -21.09
C PRO A 62 -1.47 -3.09 -19.67
N VAL A 63 -2.48 -2.45 -19.07
CA VAL A 63 -2.46 -2.14 -17.63
C VAL A 63 -2.85 -3.41 -16.89
N ILE A 64 -1.92 -3.95 -16.11
CA ILE A 64 -2.09 -5.18 -15.35
C ILE A 64 -2.08 -4.83 -13.87
N TRP A 65 -3.02 -5.37 -13.12
CA TRP A 65 -2.98 -5.32 -11.67
C TRP A 65 -3.50 -6.62 -11.07
N GLY A 66 -3.25 -6.83 -9.78
CA GLY A 66 -3.89 -7.88 -9.04
C GLY A 66 -3.84 -7.67 -7.54
N TYR A 67 -4.76 -8.35 -6.86
CA TYR A 67 -4.93 -8.25 -5.42
C TYR A 67 -4.66 -9.60 -4.78
N PHE A 68 -3.86 -9.61 -3.72
CA PHE A 68 -3.42 -10.82 -3.04
C PHE A 68 -3.56 -10.68 -1.53
N PHE A 69 -4.15 -11.68 -0.88
CA PHE A 69 -3.96 -11.85 0.55
C PHE A 69 -2.58 -12.46 0.77
N ALA A 70 -1.80 -11.85 1.66
CA ALA A 70 -0.49 -12.33 2.04
C ALA A 70 -0.27 -12.18 3.55
N SER A 71 0.74 -12.89 4.04
CA SER A 71 1.30 -12.66 5.37
C SER A 71 2.56 -11.82 5.22
N ARG A 72 2.65 -10.73 5.98
CA ARG A 72 3.82 -9.86 6.01
C ARG A 72 5.03 -10.66 6.50
N PRO A 73 6.21 -10.54 5.86
CA PRO A 73 7.40 -11.25 6.31
C PRO A 73 7.78 -10.87 7.74
N THR A 74 8.26 -11.84 8.53
CA THR A 74 8.58 -11.63 9.96
C THR A 74 9.65 -10.55 10.18
N ALA A 75 10.59 -10.35 9.24
CA ALA A 75 11.60 -9.29 9.30
C ALA A 75 10.99 -7.87 9.33
N ALA A 76 9.79 -7.71 8.79
CA ALA A 76 9.07 -6.45 8.77
C ALA A 76 8.22 -6.20 10.04
N ALA A 77 8.15 -7.15 10.97
CA ALA A 77 7.32 -7.08 12.18
C ALA A 77 8.09 -6.65 13.44
N GLY A 78 9.26 -6.01 13.28
CA GLY A 78 10.14 -5.62 14.39
C GLY A 78 9.53 -4.58 15.36
N PRO A 79 9.90 -4.58 16.66
CA PRO A 79 9.27 -3.73 17.68
C PRO A 79 9.67 -2.25 17.64
N ASP A 80 10.70 -1.88 16.88
CA ASP A 80 11.32 -0.55 16.91
C ASP A 80 10.85 0.38 15.77
N ALA A 81 9.54 0.38 15.49
CA ALA A 81 8.91 1.29 14.52
C ALA A 81 8.74 2.73 15.06
N GLY A 82 9.80 3.26 15.66
CA GLY A 82 9.83 4.57 16.31
C GLY A 82 11.26 5.09 16.44
N GLY A 83 11.92 5.38 15.32
CA GLY A 83 13.22 6.03 15.34
C GLY A 83 13.83 6.11 13.96
N GLY A 84 14.04 7.33 13.47
CA GLY A 84 14.77 7.59 12.22
C GLY A 84 16.15 6.95 12.26
N GLY A 85 16.30 5.89 11.48
CA GLY A 85 17.56 5.26 11.13
C GLY A 85 17.58 5.13 9.62
N ASP A 86 18.66 5.59 9.01
CA ASP A 86 18.93 5.49 7.58
C ASP A 86 18.85 4.02 7.13
N GLY A 87 17.79 3.68 6.38
CA GLY A 87 17.51 2.34 5.85
C GLY A 87 17.05 1.32 6.88
N SER A 88 15.78 1.38 7.28
CA SER A 88 15.15 0.29 8.04
C SER A 88 15.06 -0.94 7.14
N ASP A 89 15.38 -2.14 7.66
CA ASP A 89 15.14 -3.43 6.97
C ASP A 89 13.65 -3.61 6.62
N ASP A 90 12.77 -2.81 7.23
CA ASP A 90 11.36 -2.71 6.87
C ASP A 90 11.10 -2.07 5.49
N ASP A 91 12.08 -1.39 4.90
CA ASP A 91 11.94 -0.73 3.61
C ASP A 91 12.29 -1.63 2.42
N LYS A 92 12.69 -2.89 2.67
CA LYS A 92 13.01 -3.88 1.64
C LYS A 92 12.26 -5.20 1.84
N ARG A 93 11.86 -5.84 0.74
CA ARG A 93 11.36 -7.23 0.71
C ARG A 93 12.10 -7.96 -0.40
N ASP A 94 13.01 -8.85 -0.02
CA ASP A 94 13.72 -9.67 -0.99
C ASP A 94 12.77 -10.68 -1.63
N VAL A 95 12.92 -10.84 -2.95
CA VAL A 95 12.19 -11.86 -3.71
C VAL A 95 13.08 -13.07 -3.92
N ALA A 96 12.58 -14.25 -3.55
CA ALA A 96 13.39 -15.48 -3.50
C ALA A 96 14.04 -15.85 -4.85
N VAL A 97 13.36 -15.56 -5.95
CA VAL A 97 13.83 -15.80 -7.32
C VAL A 97 14.60 -14.62 -7.93
N GLY A 98 14.93 -13.61 -7.13
CA GLY A 98 15.72 -12.44 -7.52
C GLY A 98 14.91 -11.16 -7.59
N GLY A 99 15.62 -10.04 -7.41
CA GLY A 99 15.05 -8.70 -7.26
C GLY A 99 14.55 -8.43 -5.84
N CYS A 100 14.03 -7.23 -5.62
CA CYS A 100 13.46 -6.84 -4.33
C CYS A 100 12.41 -5.74 -4.48
N TRP A 101 11.39 -5.78 -3.62
CA TRP A 101 10.50 -4.65 -3.41
C TRP A 101 11.16 -3.66 -2.45
N ARG A 102 11.22 -2.39 -2.82
CA ARG A 102 11.76 -1.31 -2.01
C ARG A 102 10.69 -0.27 -1.76
N ARG A 103 10.59 0.24 -0.54
CA ARG A 103 9.58 1.22 -0.17
C ARG A 103 9.76 2.48 -1.00
N SER A 104 8.67 2.96 -1.57
CA SER A 104 8.62 4.18 -2.38
C SER A 104 7.63 5.15 -1.78
N GLY A 105 8.13 6.25 -1.23
CA GLY A 105 7.31 7.29 -0.59
C GLY A 105 6.78 6.93 0.81
N GLY A 106 6.00 7.86 1.37
CA GLY A 106 5.49 7.79 2.73
C GLY A 106 4.35 6.80 2.96
N GLU A 107 4.17 6.39 4.21
CA GLU A 107 3.00 5.62 4.64
C GLU A 107 1.75 6.50 4.59
N LYS A 108 0.67 5.99 3.97
CA LYS A 108 -0.65 6.63 4.00
C LYS A 108 -1.50 6.04 5.12
N ALA A 109 -1.95 6.87 6.05
CA ALA A 109 -2.91 6.49 7.08
C ALA A 109 -4.36 6.54 6.56
N TYR A 110 -5.19 5.59 7.01
CA TYR A 110 -6.63 5.57 6.77
C TYR A 110 -7.36 5.89 8.05
N VAL A 111 -8.11 6.99 8.00
CA VAL A 111 -8.85 7.55 9.13
C VAL A 111 -10.33 7.19 9.00
N GLY A 112 -10.90 6.68 10.09
CA GLY A 112 -12.32 6.35 10.21
C GLY A 112 -13.18 7.58 10.51
N GLU A 113 -14.49 7.37 10.59
CA GLU A 113 -15.45 8.45 10.91
C GLU A 113 -15.22 9.07 12.29
N ASP A 114 -14.59 8.33 13.20
CA ASP A 114 -14.19 8.77 14.55
C ASP A 114 -12.92 9.65 14.56
N GLY A 115 -12.35 9.93 13.38
CA GLY A 115 -11.11 10.69 13.24
C GLY A 115 -9.87 9.90 13.70
N LYS A 116 -9.98 8.59 13.92
CA LYS A 116 -8.86 7.74 14.33
C LYS A 116 -8.34 6.92 13.17
N VAL A 117 -7.02 6.73 13.16
CA VAL A 117 -6.37 5.86 12.18
C VAL A 117 -6.69 4.41 12.53
N TYR A 118 -7.13 3.64 11.53
CA TYR A 118 -7.43 2.21 11.70
C TYR A 118 -6.63 1.31 10.75
N ALA A 119 -5.95 1.88 9.76
CA ALA A 119 -5.18 1.14 8.78
C ALA A 119 -4.12 2.03 8.13
N PHE A 120 -3.18 1.38 7.45
CA PHE A 120 -2.08 2.02 6.76
C PHE A 120 -1.86 1.40 5.37
N ARG A 121 -1.29 2.19 4.46
CA ARG A 121 -0.82 1.72 3.16
C ARG A 121 0.60 2.18 2.90
N ASN A 122 1.49 1.23 2.66
CA ASN A 122 2.83 1.48 2.13
C ASN A 122 2.87 1.22 0.61
N ARG A 123 3.73 1.96 -0.08
CA ARG A 123 4.02 1.78 -1.50
C ARG A 123 5.43 1.20 -1.63
N PHE A 124 5.61 0.30 -2.59
CA PHE A 124 6.89 -0.27 -2.93
C PHE A 124 7.04 -0.29 -4.45
N ALA A 125 8.28 -0.15 -4.91
CA ALA A 125 8.69 -0.37 -6.29
C ALA A 125 9.58 -1.61 -6.37
N PHE A 126 9.48 -2.38 -7.46
CA PHE A 126 10.32 -3.54 -7.67
C PHE A 126 11.61 -3.15 -8.39
N HIS A 127 12.73 -3.66 -7.89
CA HIS A 127 14.04 -3.50 -8.48
C HIS A 127 14.60 -4.85 -8.93
N GLU A 128 15.21 -4.88 -10.10
CA GLU A 128 15.95 -6.04 -10.61
C GLU A 128 17.10 -6.44 -9.67
N PRO A 129 17.61 -7.69 -9.72
CA PRO A 129 18.79 -8.07 -8.96
C PRO A 129 20.02 -7.34 -9.48
N ALA A 130 20.83 -6.80 -8.56
CA ALA A 130 22.13 -6.22 -8.88
C ALA A 130 23.25 -6.96 -8.15
N VAL A 131 24.42 -7.06 -8.80
CA VAL A 131 25.63 -7.62 -8.19
C VAL A 131 26.18 -6.68 -7.12
N GLU A 132 26.10 -5.37 -7.35
CA GLU A 132 26.48 -4.33 -6.39
C GLU A 132 25.48 -3.17 -6.47
N GLY A 133 25.15 -2.57 -5.32
CA GLY A 133 24.28 -1.39 -5.25
C GLY A 133 22.78 -1.67 -5.37
N VAL A 134 22.04 -0.68 -5.87
CA VAL A 134 20.60 -0.76 -6.11
C VAL A 134 20.37 -1.22 -7.54
N GLY A 135 19.59 -2.28 -7.72
CA GLY A 135 19.23 -2.73 -9.06
C GLY A 135 18.28 -1.80 -9.78
N GLU A 136 18.15 -2.02 -11.08
CA GLU A 136 17.36 -1.18 -11.97
C GLU A 136 15.89 -1.17 -11.51
N LEU A 137 15.32 0.03 -11.45
CA LEU A 137 13.92 0.24 -11.15
C LEU A 137 13.07 -0.31 -12.29
N THR A 138 12.02 -1.05 -11.96
CA THR A 138 11.08 -1.60 -12.94
C THR A 138 9.73 -0.88 -12.91
N PRO A 139 8.88 -1.05 -13.95
CA PRO A 139 7.48 -0.59 -13.95
C PRO A 139 6.57 -1.26 -12.92
N TRP A 140 7.07 -2.23 -12.13
CA TRP A 140 6.24 -2.96 -11.18
C TRP A 140 6.16 -2.28 -9.82
N MET A 141 4.92 -2.07 -9.38
CA MET A 141 4.59 -1.38 -8.15
C MET A 141 3.73 -2.26 -7.24
N MET A 142 3.87 -2.06 -5.93
CA MET A 142 3.08 -2.73 -4.90
C MET A 142 2.49 -1.70 -3.93
N LYS A 143 1.22 -1.87 -3.58
CA LYS A 143 0.60 -1.23 -2.42
C LYS A 143 0.27 -2.28 -1.38
N GLU A 144 0.88 -2.18 -0.21
CA GLU A 144 0.62 -3.06 0.94
C GLU A 144 -0.35 -2.37 1.87
N PHE A 145 -1.51 -2.98 2.12
CA PHE A 145 -2.56 -2.49 3.02
C PHE A 145 -2.58 -3.32 4.30
N ARG A 146 -2.48 -2.67 5.46
CA ARG A 146 -2.45 -3.33 6.77
C ARG A 146 -3.42 -2.66 7.75
N LEU A 147 -3.99 -3.45 8.66
CA LEU A 147 -4.78 -2.92 9.77
C LEU A 147 -3.87 -2.46 10.91
N ASP A 148 -4.25 -1.37 11.56
CA ASP A 148 -3.76 -1.03 12.88
C ASP A 148 -4.61 -1.77 13.92
N LYS A 149 -4.15 -2.94 14.36
CA LYS A 149 -4.88 -3.75 15.34
C LYS A 149 -5.00 -3.10 16.72
N SER A 150 -4.22 -2.04 16.98
CA SER A 150 -4.28 -1.26 18.21
C SER A 150 -5.27 -0.10 18.15
N ALA A 151 -5.83 0.16 16.96
CA ALA A 151 -6.77 1.25 16.74
C ALA A 151 -8.02 1.11 17.63
N PRO A 152 -8.60 2.24 18.10
CA PRO A 152 -9.82 2.25 18.90
C PRO A 152 -10.98 1.46 18.29
N ALA A 153 -11.08 1.45 16.95
CA ALA A 153 -12.07 0.69 16.20
C ALA A 153 -12.04 -0.83 16.48
N PHE A 154 -10.96 -1.37 17.04
CA PHE A 154 -10.78 -2.81 17.28
C PHE A 154 -10.58 -3.19 18.76
N HIS A 155 -10.74 -2.27 19.72
CA HIS A 155 -10.41 -2.53 21.14
C HIS A 155 -11.19 -3.69 21.79
N ASP A 156 -12.43 -3.91 21.37
CA ASP A 156 -13.29 -4.99 21.91
C ASP A 156 -13.46 -6.16 20.94
N VAL A 157 -12.57 -6.26 19.94
CA VAL A 157 -12.68 -7.26 18.88
C VAL A 157 -11.58 -8.31 19.00
N THR A 158 -11.98 -9.58 18.89
CA THR A 158 -11.02 -10.69 18.79
C THR A 158 -10.78 -11.01 17.33
N PHE A 159 -9.57 -10.72 16.84
CA PHE A 159 -9.16 -11.09 15.48
C PHE A 159 -9.09 -12.61 15.33
N HIS A 160 -9.46 -13.10 14.14
CA HIS A 160 -9.28 -14.50 13.78
C HIS A 160 -7.77 -14.86 13.79
N PRO A 161 -7.37 -16.08 14.18
CA PRO A 161 -5.95 -16.45 14.25
C PRO A 161 -5.16 -16.23 12.94
N SER A 162 -5.82 -16.41 11.78
CA SER A 162 -5.21 -16.17 10.48
C SER A 162 -4.89 -14.70 10.19
N ALA A 163 -5.47 -13.77 10.95
CA ALA A 163 -5.24 -12.34 10.76
C ALA A 163 -3.84 -11.89 11.18
N LYS A 164 -3.07 -12.75 11.87
CA LYS A 164 -1.70 -12.43 12.27
C LYS A 164 -0.89 -12.03 11.02
N ASP A 165 -0.34 -10.82 11.07
CA ASP A 165 0.47 -10.23 9.98
C ASP A 165 -0.22 -10.19 8.61
N MET A 166 -1.56 -10.28 8.56
CA MET A 166 -2.33 -10.29 7.32
C MET A 166 -2.32 -8.91 6.65
N VAL A 167 -2.07 -8.92 5.34
CA VAL A 167 -2.11 -7.74 4.48
C VAL A 167 -2.86 -8.05 3.19
N ILE A 168 -3.34 -7.00 2.51
CA ILE A 168 -3.68 -7.07 1.09
C ILE A 168 -2.57 -6.39 0.30
N LEU A 169 -2.09 -7.05 -0.75
CA LEU A 169 -1.13 -6.50 -1.71
C LEU A 169 -1.86 -6.19 -3.01
N LYS A 170 -1.84 -4.93 -3.47
CA LYS A 170 -2.13 -4.59 -4.87
C LYS A 170 -0.81 -4.54 -5.63
N ILE A 171 -0.57 -5.50 -6.52
CA ILE A 171 0.55 -5.47 -7.46
C ILE A 171 0.06 -4.92 -8.77
N TYR A 172 0.79 -4.01 -9.39
CA TYR A 172 0.38 -3.43 -10.65
C TYR A 172 1.58 -2.99 -11.50
N HIS A 173 1.36 -2.97 -12.80
CA HIS A 173 2.32 -2.49 -13.79
C HIS A 173 1.97 -1.05 -14.14
N GLU A 174 2.88 -0.12 -13.87
CA GLU A 174 2.79 1.31 -14.17
C GLU A 174 3.89 1.65 -15.19
N PRO A 175 3.54 1.74 -16.49
CA PRO A 175 4.53 1.80 -17.57
C PRO A 175 5.34 3.09 -17.57
N ASP A 176 4.75 4.18 -17.07
CA ASP A 176 5.44 5.43 -16.79
C ASP A 176 6.13 5.28 -15.43
N ILE A 177 7.34 4.74 -15.42
CA ILE A 177 8.22 4.86 -14.24
C ILE A 177 8.33 6.36 -13.97
N PRO A 178 7.99 6.87 -12.78
CA PRO A 178 8.23 8.27 -12.49
C PRO A 178 9.74 8.49 -12.62
N GLU A 179 10.16 9.16 -13.70
CA GLU A 179 11.49 9.73 -13.79
C GLU A 179 11.67 10.54 -12.50
N GLU A 180 12.76 10.35 -11.77
CA GLU A 180 13.08 11.22 -10.63
C GLU A 180 12.95 12.66 -11.12
N GLU A 181 11.89 13.36 -10.72
CA GLU A 181 11.71 14.75 -11.10
C GLU A 181 12.93 15.51 -10.56
N PRO A 182 13.74 16.16 -11.43
CA PRO A 182 14.85 16.96 -10.93
C PRO A 182 14.27 18.06 -10.02
N ASP A 183 14.94 18.36 -8.91
CA ASP A 183 14.61 19.45 -7.99
C ASP A 183 14.50 20.80 -8.73
N VAL A 184 13.34 21.09 -9.31
CA VAL A 184 13.06 22.34 -10.00
C VAL A 184 12.16 23.17 -9.11
N HIS A 185 12.79 23.98 -8.25
CA HIS A 185 12.14 25.10 -7.60
C HIS A 185 11.64 26.10 -8.65
N TYR A 186 10.37 25.99 -9.03
CA TYR A 186 9.66 27.07 -9.73
C TYR A 186 8.61 27.69 -8.80
N TYR A 187 8.74 29.00 -8.65
CA TYR A 187 7.91 29.87 -7.84
C TYR A 187 6.43 29.79 -8.23
N SER A 188 5.56 29.89 -7.23
CA SER A 188 4.11 30.06 -7.34
C SER A 188 3.70 31.00 -8.47
N THR A 189 2.74 30.55 -9.29
CA THR A 189 1.75 31.43 -9.90
C THR A 189 0.44 30.65 -9.89
N ASP A 190 -0.51 31.16 -9.10
CA ASP A 190 -1.88 30.71 -9.03
C ASP A 190 -2.53 30.74 -10.43
N ASP A 191 -3.14 29.62 -10.83
CA ASP A 191 -4.35 29.66 -11.66
C ASP A 191 -5.18 28.39 -11.37
N ASP A 192 -6.38 28.60 -10.86
CA ASP A 192 -7.37 27.60 -10.49
C ASP A 192 -7.84 26.79 -11.71
N CYS A 193 -8.02 25.46 -11.57
CA CYS A 193 -9.18 24.71 -12.09
C CYS A 193 -9.16 23.23 -11.67
N ASP A 194 -10.28 22.82 -11.07
CA ASP A 194 -10.82 21.47 -10.80
C ASP A 194 -10.37 20.66 -9.56
N GLU A 195 -11.15 20.91 -8.51
CA GLU A 195 -11.63 20.06 -7.42
C GLU A 195 -11.49 18.53 -7.62
N ASN A 196 -10.75 17.87 -6.73
CA ASN A 196 -11.28 17.03 -5.64
C ASN A 196 -10.21 16.03 -5.16
N GLU A 197 -9.11 16.54 -4.61
CA GLU A 197 -8.16 15.75 -3.84
C GLU A 197 -8.20 16.28 -2.40
N GLU A 198 -8.97 15.61 -1.55
CA GLU A 198 -9.09 15.95 -0.13
C GLU A 198 -7.68 15.91 0.51
N LYS A 199 -7.22 17.12 0.82
CA LYS A 199 -5.98 17.52 1.48
C LYS A 199 -5.29 16.41 2.26
N GLU A 200 -4.08 16.10 1.79
CA GLU A 200 -3.07 15.32 2.48
C GLU A 200 -2.80 15.91 3.86
N VAL A 201 -2.96 15.11 4.91
CA VAL A 201 -2.42 15.42 6.24
C VAL A 201 -1.38 14.36 6.53
N THR A 202 -0.12 14.72 6.30
CA THR A 202 1.04 13.95 6.76
C THR A 202 1.25 14.22 8.26
N VAL A 203 1.58 13.18 9.02
CA VAL A 203 1.90 13.30 10.44
C VAL A 203 3.25 14.02 10.57
N GLY A 204 3.21 15.34 10.74
CA GLY A 204 4.37 16.23 10.83
C GLY A 204 4.01 17.72 10.90
N ASP A 205 2.83 18.11 10.41
CA ASP A 205 2.40 19.52 10.31
C ASP A 205 1.63 20.05 11.53
N VAL A 206 2.14 19.81 12.74
CA VAL A 206 1.71 20.57 13.94
C VAL A 206 2.62 21.80 14.08
N ILE A 207 2.39 22.80 13.25
CA ILE A 207 2.99 24.12 13.43
C ILE A 207 2.18 24.87 14.50
N SER A 208 2.87 25.19 15.59
CA SER A 208 2.41 26.00 16.72
C SER A 208 1.63 27.26 16.29
N ILE A 209 0.41 27.41 16.81
CA ILE A 209 -0.35 28.66 16.71
C ILE A 209 0.22 29.67 17.71
N PRO A 210 0.76 30.83 17.31
CA PRO A 210 1.07 31.89 18.25
C PRO A 210 -0.24 32.54 18.75
N VAL A 211 -0.41 32.56 20.07
CA VAL A 211 -1.46 33.28 20.78
C VAL A 211 -1.38 34.77 20.44
N ALA A 212 -2.40 35.30 19.78
CA ALA A 212 -2.57 36.74 19.60
C ALA A 212 -2.98 37.39 20.93
N LYS A 213 -2.16 38.35 21.36
CA LYS A 213 -2.34 39.16 22.56
C LYS A 213 -3.33 40.28 22.24
N ALA A 214 -4.46 40.34 22.95
CA ALA A 214 -5.40 41.46 22.88
C ALA A 214 -4.86 42.68 23.64
N ILE A 215 -4.87 43.85 23.01
CA ILE A 215 -5.08 45.17 23.65
C ILE A 215 -5.98 45.98 22.72
#